data_AF-A0A828SSM4-F1
#
_entry.id   AF-A0A828SSM4-F1
#
_cell.length_a   1.000
_cell.length_b   1.000
_cell.length_c   1.000
_cell.angle_alpha   90.00
_cell.angle_beta   90.00
_cell.angle_gamma   90.00
#
_symmetry.space_group_name_H-M   'P 1'
#
loop_
_entity.id
_entity.type
_entity.pdbx_description
1 polymer ?
#
loop_
_entity_poly.entity_id
_entity_poly.type
_entity_poly.pdbx_seq_one_letter_code
_entity_poly.pdbx_strand_id
1 'polypeptide(L)' 'MNYKEMMALRCAYNHGLKTAETRAAACLYVKLRRAGLLEQFKTQQEGAKS' A
#
# COMPACT_ATOMS: atom_id res chain seq x y z
N MET A 1 3.21 3.60 7.12
CA MET A 1 2.84 3.75 5.70
C MET A 1 1.33 3.70 5.60
N ASN A 2 0.71 4.84 5.29
CA ASN A 2 -0.74 4.90 5.06
C ASN A 2 -1.11 4.37 3.66
N TYR A 3 -2.41 4.24 3.38
CA TYR A 3 -2.89 3.72 2.09
C TYR A 3 -2.37 4.51 0.88
N LYS A 4 -2.34 5.85 0.97
CA LYS A 4 -1.89 6.72 -0.13
C LYS A 4 -0.40 6.57 -0.40
N GLU A 5 0.41 6.55 0.66
CA GLU A 5 1.86 6.31 0.57
C GLU A 5 2.16 4.93 -0.02
N MET A 6 1.46 3.89 0.41
CA MET A 6 1.60 2.54 -0.14
C MET A 6 1.27 2.51 -1.63
N MET A 7 0.20 3.18 -2.05
CA MET A 7 -0.18 3.25 -3.47
C MET A 7 0.86 4.01 -4.31
N ALA A 8 1.39 5.12 -3.81
CA ALA A 8 2.43 5.89 -4.49
C ALA A 8 3.72 5.08 -4.64
N LEU A 9 4.19 4.44 -3.57
CA LEU A 9 5.40 3.60 -3.59
C LEU A 9 5.24 2.35 -4.45
N ARG A 10 4.04 1.73 -4.46
CA ARG A 10 3.74 0.63 -5.37
C ARG A 10 3.74 1.08 -6.83
N CYS A 11 3.23 2.27 -7.12
CA CYS A 11 3.28 2.85 -8.47
C CYS A 11 4.73 3.01 -8.93
N ALA A 12 5.59 3.59 -8.08
CA ALA A 12 7.02 3.71 -8.35
C ALA A 12 7.70 2.34 -8.55
N TYR A 13 7.34 1.34 -7.74
CA TYR A 13 7.81 -0.04 -7.91
C TYR A 13 7.46 -0.59 -9.31
N ASN A 14 6.21 -0.41 -9.75
CA ASN A 14 5.74 -0.87 -11.05
C ASN A 14 6.46 -0.15 -12.21
N HIS A 15 6.90 1.10 -11.99
CA HIS A 15 7.70 1.87 -12.95
C HIS A 15 9.19 1.51 -12.93
N GLY A 16 9.59 0.52 -12.13
CA GLY A 16 10.95 -0.03 -12.11
C GLY A 16 11.85 0.50 -10.98
N LEU A 17 11.36 1.40 -10.13
CA LEU A 17 12.13 1.85 -8.96
C LEU A 17 12.06 0.77 -7.86
N LYS A 18 13.12 -0.01 -7.67
CA LYS A 18 13.15 -1.20 -6.80
C LYS A 18 13.94 -1.00 -5.48
N THR A 19 13.67 0.09 -4.77
CA THR A 19 14.20 0.35 -3.42
C THR A 19 13.56 -0.56 -2.35
N ALA A 20 14.03 -0.46 -1.10
CA ALA A 20 13.47 -1.22 0.02
C ALA A 20 12.01 -0.83 0.30
N GLU A 21 11.69 0.47 0.23
CA GLU A 21 10.37 1.03 0.52
C GLU A 21 9.35 0.66 -0.55
N THR A 22 9.73 0.77 -1.82
CA THR A 22 8.88 0.40 -2.96
C THR A 22 8.59 -1.10 -2.99
N ARG A 23 9.59 -1.95 -2.66
CA ARG A 23 9.40 -3.40 -2.45
C ARG A 23 8.46 -3.67 -1.27
N ALA A 24 8.66 -3.00 -0.13
CA ALA A 24 7.82 -3.18 1.04
C ALA A 24 6.35 -2.80 0.74
N ALA A 25 6.12 -1.69 0.03
CA ALA A 25 4.79 -1.26 -0.39
C ALA A 25 4.13 -2.25 -1.36
N ALA A 26 4.86 -2.75 -2.36
CA ALA A 26 4.37 -3.77 -3.28
C ALA A 26 4.01 -5.08 -2.55
N CYS A 27 4.86 -5.54 -1.64
CA CYS A 27 4.61 -6.71 -0.81
C CYS A 27 3.37 -6.54 0.09
N LEU A 28 3.25 -5.39 0.76
CA LEU A 28 2.11 -5.09 1.63
C LEU A 28 0.80 -5.08 0.83
N TYR A 29 0.78 -4.45 -0.34
CA TYR A 29 -0.38 -4.46 -1.23
C TYR A 29 -0.79 -5.89 -1.62
N VAL A 30 0.16 -6.73 -2.02
CA VAL A 30 -0.14 -8.12 -2.41
C VAL A 30 -0.73 -8.91 -1.23
N LYS A 31 -0.17 -8.75 -0.02
CA LYS A 31 -0.71 -9.38 1.19
C LYS A 31 -2.14 -8.95 1.47
N LEU A 32 -2.41 -7.64 1.47
CA LEU A 32 -3.74 -7.08 1.70
C LEU A 32 -4.75 -7.52 0.65
N ARG A 33 -4.36 -7.51 -0.64
CA ARG A 33 -5.22 -7.94 -1.75
C ARG A 33 -5.57 -9.42 -1.64
N ARG A 34 -4.60 -10.28 -1.33
CA ARG A 34 -4.83 -11.73 -1.16
C ARG A 34 -5.71 -12.04 0.05
N ALA A 35 -5.62 -11.23 1.10
CA ALA A 35 -6.46 -11.37 2.29
C ALA A 35 -7.85 -10.72 2.15
N GLY A 36 -8.14 -10.01 1.05
CA GLY A 36 -9.38 -9.25 0.91
C GLY A 36 -9.48 -8.02 1.82
N LEU A 37 -8.37 -7.61 2.44
CA LEU A 37 -8.31 -6.54 3.45
C LEU A 37 -7.98 -5.16 2.88
N LEU A 38 -7.86 -5.02 1.56
CA LEU A 38 -7.41 -3.78 0.93
C LEU A 38 -8.37 -2.62 1.20
N GLU A 39 -9.68 -2.84 1.06
CA GLU A 39 -10.70 -1.82 1.32
C GLU A 39 -10.77 -1.46 2.81
N GLN A 40 -10.72 -2.45 3.70
CA GLN A 40 -10.69 -2.19 5.14
C GLN A 40 -9.47 -1.34 5.53
N PHE A 41 -8.30 -1.65 4.96
CA PHE A 41 -7.09 -0.88 5.21
C PHE A 41 -7.21 0.57 4.70
N LYS A 42 -7.83 0.77 3.52
CA LYS A 42 -8.14 2.11 3.01
C LYS A 42 -9.08 2.86 3.96
N THR A 43 -10.21 2.26 4.32
CA THR A 43 -11.22 2.86 5.20
C THR A 43 -10.66 3.18 6.59
N GLN A 44 -9.84 2.31 7.18
CA GLN A 44 -9.18 2.59 8.47
C GLN A 44 -8.28 3.82 8.39
N GLN A 45 -7.56 4.02 7.28
CA GLN A 45 -6.66 5.16 7.12
C GLN A 45 -7.40 6.46 6.76
N GLU A 46 -8.54 6.37 6.08
CA GLU A 46 -9.41 7.51 5.78
C GLU A 46 -10.28 7.92 6.96
N GLY A 47 -10.72 6.95 7.78
CA GLY A 47 -11.54 7.14 8.98
C GLY A 47 -10.77 7.42 10.27
N ALA A 48 -9.47 7.10 10.34
CA ALA A 48 -8.62 7.44 11.50
C ALA A 48 -8.26 8.95 11.58
N LYS A 49 -8.85 9.79 10.72
CA LYS A 49 -8.91 11.24 10.92
C LYS A 49 -10.20 11.58 11.68
N SER A 50 -10.23 11.34 12.99
CA SER A 50 -11.24 11.88 13.90
C SER A 50 -10.60 12.12 15.26
#